data_AF-A0A0D6QIL4-F1
#
_entry.id   AF-A0A0D6QIL4-F1
#
_cell.length_a   1.000
_cell.length_b   1.000
_cell.length_c   1.000
_cell.angle_alpha   90.00
_cell.angle_beta   90.00
_cell.angle_gamma   90.00
#
_symmetry.space_group_name_H-M   'P 1'
#
loop_
_entity.id
_entity.type
_entity.pdbx_description
1 polymer ?
#
loop_
_entity_poly.entity_id
_entity_poly.type
_entity_poly.pdbx_seq_one_letter_code
_entity_poly.pdbx_strand_id
1 'polypeptide(L)'
;MTVSEALRAEARRALALSDEALLAECDESFFVGGGPGGQHRNKTESGVRLVHRPTELTVTATERRSQLQNRGAALERLRARLQPLAHRPKPRRPTKPTRGAKERRLTEKKRRGERKASRRGWE
;
A
#
# COMPACT_ATOMS: atom_id res chain seq x y z
N MET A 1 -4.46 -5.81 8.76
CA MET A 1 -3.90 -4.93 9.81
C MET A 1 -4.44 -3.52 9.57
N THR A 2 -5.16 -2.94 10.53
CA THR A 2 -5.69 -1.58 10.43
C THR A 2 -4.60 -0.57 10.81
N VAL A 3 -4.21 0.31 9.89
CA VAL A 3 -3.32 1.46 10.19
C VAL A 3 -3.99 2.32 11.28
N SER A 4 -3.27 2.62 12.38
CA SER A 4 -3.78 3.48 13.46
C SER A 4 -3.97 4.91 12.97
N GLU A 5 -4.93 5.65 13.52
CA GLU A 5 -5.13 7.07 13.15
C GLU A 5 -3.90 7.93 13.48
N ALA A 6 -3.17 7.61 14.56
CA ALA A 6 -1.91 8.27 14.88
C ALA A 6 -0.88 8.13 13.75
N LEU A 7 -0.72 6.91 13.20
CA LEU A 7 0.19 6.65 12.08
C LEU A 7 -0.26 7.37 10.79
N ARG A 8 -1.58 7.50 10.56
CA ARG A 8 -2.11 8.29 9.42
C ARG A 8 -1.83 9.77 9.58
N ALA A 9 -2.05 10.32 10.77
CA ALA A 9 -1.80 11.73 11.07
C ALA A 9 -0.32 12.06 10.90
N GLU A 10 0.55 11.16 11.37
CA GLU A 10 1.98 11.27 11.22
C GLU A 10 2.41 11.22 9.75
N ALA A 11 1.88 10.28 8.96
CA ALA A 11 2.14 10.22 7.52
C ALA A 11 1.69 11.49 6.79
N ARG A 12 0.58 12.13 7.21
CA ARG A 12 0.14 13.42 6.65
C ARG A 12 1.09 14.55 7.02
N ARG A 13 1.55 14.60 8.28
CA ARG A 13 2.54 15.59 8.74
C ARG A 13 3.81 15.48 7.90
N ALA A 14 4.38 14.27 7.82
CA ALA A 14 5.61 14.00 7.08
C ALA A 14 5.52 14.38 5.60
N LEU A 15 4.37 14.13 4.95
CA LEU A 15 4.15 14.55 3.55
C LEU A 15 4.09 16.07 3.37
N ALA A 16 3.67 16.82 4.38
CA ALA A 16 3.58 18.28 4.34
C ALA A 16 4.92 18.98 4.62
N LEU A 17 5.92 18.26 5.15
CA LEU A 17 7.25 18.82 5.41
C LEU A 17 8.04 19.05 4.12
N SER A 18 8.96 20.02 4.17
CA SER A 18 10.01 20.14 3.15
C SER A 18 10.94 18.92 3.19
N ASP A 19 11.71 18.70 2.12
CA ASP A 19 12.66 17.58 2.07
C ASP A 19 13.72 17.66 3.18
N GLU A 20 14.18 18.86 3.52
CA GLU A 20 15.14 19.10 4.59
C GLU A 20 14.58 18.72 5.97
N ALA A 21 13.34 19.14 6.26
CA ALA A 21 12.69 18.79 7.52
C ALA A 21 12.36 17.29 7.61
N LEU A 22 11.93 16.69 6.51
CA LEU A 22 11.68 15.25 6.45
C LEU A 22 12.96 14.43 6.67
N LEU A 23 14.08 14.85 6.08
CA LEU A 23 15.39 14.24 6.33
C LEU A 23 15.81 14.36 7.80
N ALA A 24 15.56 15.51 8.44
CA ALA A 24 15.91 15.71 9.85
C ALA A 24 15.16 14.74 10.78
N GLU A 25 13.97 14.27 10.39
CA GLU A 25 13.20 13.26 11.12
C GLU A 25 13.63 11.81 10.81
N CYS A 26 14.49 11.62 9.81
CA CYS A 26 14.99 10.30 9.41
C CYS A 26 16.35 10.00 10.02
N ASP A 27 16.58 8.75 10.36
CA ASP A 27 17.92 8.23 10.60
C ASP A 27 18.50 7.77 9.25
N GLU A 28 19.59 8.42 8.84
CA GLU A 28 20.29 8.12 7.59
C GLU A 28 21.49 7.21 7.87
N SER A 29 21.62 6.15 7.07
CA SER A 29 22.81 5.30 7.05
C SER A 29 23.27 5.05 5.62
N PHE A 30 24.59 4.99 5.43
CA PHE A 30 25.22 4.68 4.16
C PHE A 30 25.67 3.22 4.15
N PHE A 31 25.65 2.59 2.98
CA PHE A 31 26.11 1.21 2.82
C PHE A 31 26.59 0.93 1.39
N VAL A 32 27.38 -0.12 1.24
CA VAL A 32 27.82 -0.61 -0.07
C VAL A 32 26.69 -1.39 -0.74
N GLY A 33 26.31 -0.99 -1.95
CA GLY A 33 25.28 -1.69 -2.73
C GLY A 33 25.75 -3.06 -3.23
N GLY A 34 24.86 -4.06 -3.23
CA GLY A 34 25.14 -5.41 -3.73
C GLY A 34 24.79 -5.62 -5.21
N GLY A 35 25.49 -6.53 -5.89
CA GLY A 35 25.16 -7.05 -7.25
C GLY A 35 26.34 -6.97 -8.24
N PRO A 36 26.12 -7.09 -9.57
CA PRO A 36 27.19 -6.99 -10.55
C PRO A 36 27.70 -5.55 -10.72
N GLY A 37 29.02 -5.37 -10.74
CA GLY A 37 29.66 -4.07 -10.97
C GLY A 37 31.17 -4.07 -10.75
N GLY A 38 31.80 -2.93 -11.05
CA GLY A 38 33.23 -2.71 -10.82
C GLY A 38 33.58 -2.30 -9.39
N GLN A 39 34.87 -2.05 -9.16
CA GLN A 39 35.42 -1.68 -7.85
C GLN A 39 34.71 -0.49 -7.20
N HIS A 40 34.33 0.51 -8.00
CA HIS A 40 33.60 1.67 -7.52
C HIS A 40 32.27 1.27 -6.86
N ARG A 41 31.52 0.31 -7.42
CA ARG A 41 30.23 -0.11 -6.87
C ARG A 41 30.38 -1.00 -5.64
N ASN A 42 31.41 -1.84 -5.61
CA ASN A 42 31.59 -2.86 -4.58
C ASN A 42 32.40 -2.38 -3.37
N LYS A 43 33.02 -1.20 -3.44
CA LYS A 43 33.83 -0.63 -2.35
C LYS A 43 33.32 0.72 -1.85
N THR A 44 32.50 1.42 -2.63
CA THR A 44 32.01 2.75 -2.25
C THR A 44 30.66 2.62 -1.57
N GLU A 45 30.50 3.27 -0.42
CA GLU A 45 29.23 3.37 0.31
C GLU A 45 28.29 4.37 -0.37
N SER A 46 27.95 4.13 -1.63
CA SER A 46 27.04 4.99 -2.39
C SER A 46 25.58 4.76 -2.02
N GLY A 47 25.23 3.61 -1.44
CA GLY A 47 23.87 3.27 -1.04
C GLY A 47 23.40 4.10 0.15
N VAL A 48 22.15 4.55 0.10
CA VAL A 48 21.51 5.33 1.18
C VAL A 48 20.33 4.54 1.72
N ARG A 49 20.22 4.45 3.04
CA ARG A 49 19.07 3.93 3.77
C ARG A 49 18.52 5.04 4.65
N LEU A 50 17.21 5.29 4.53
CA LEU A 50 16.48 6.21 5.39
C LEU A 50 15.50 5.43 6.24
N VAL A 51 15.52 5.66 7.54
CA VAL A 51 14.55 5.15 8.51
C VAL A 51 13.78 6.33 9.08
N HIS A 52 12.50 6.45 8.74
CA HIS A 52 11.66 7.51 9.27
C HIS A 52 11.19 7.15 10.69
N ARG A 53 11.75 7.79 11.71
CA ARG A 53 11.53 7.44 13.13
C ARG A 53 10.04 7.40 13.52
N PRO A 54 9.19 8.38 13.13
CA PRO A 54 7.79 8.39 13.57
C PRO A 54 6.91 7.29 12.96
N THR A 55 7.21 6.83 11.75
CA THR A 55 6.41 5.79 11.06
C THR A 55 7.12 4.45 10.94
N GLU A 56 8.36 4.36 11.44
CA GLU A 56 9.27 3.21 11.34
C GLU A 56 9.47 2.69 9.90
N LEU A 57 9.23 3.55 8.90
CA LEU A 57 9.36 3.17 7.50
C LEU A 57 10.84 3.19 7.12
N THR A 58 11.31 2.08 6.57
CA THR A 58 12.66 1.98 6.01
C THR A 58 12.59 1.97 4.49
N VAL A 59 13.39 2.80 3.85
CA VAL A 59 13.60 2.81 2.40
C VAL A 59 15.08 2.83 2.06
N THR A 60 15.42 2.29 0.89
CA THR A 60 16.81 2.22 0.42
C THR A 60 16.92 2.69 -1.02
N ALA A 61 18.09 3.20 -1.39
CA ALA A 61 18.46 3.56 -2.75
C ALA A 61 19.93 3.26 -3.04
N THR A 62 20.20 2.61 -4.18
CA THR A 62 21.55 2.15 -4.59
C THR A 62 21.77 2.29 -6.11
N GLU A 63 20.87 2.96 -6.83
CA GLU A 63 20.84 2.98 -8.29
C GLU A 63 21.84 3.94 -8.91
N ARG A 64 22.25 4.96 -8.16
CA ARG A 64 23.13 6.02 -8.64
C ARG A 64 24.52 5.88 -8.04
N ARG A 65 25.47 6.56 -8.68
CA ARG A 65 26.88 6.51 -8.33
C ARG A 65 27.23 7.38 -7.11
N SER A 66 26.44 8.42 -6.83
CA SER A 66 26.67 9.35 -5.72
C SER A 66 25.61 9.24 -4.64
N GLN A 67 26.04 9.44 -3.39
CA GLN A 67 25.16 9.43 -2.21
C GLN A 67 24.07 10.48 -2.30
N LEU A 68 24.38 11.71 -2.75
CA LEU A 68 23.40 12.78 -2.90
C LEU A 68 22.23 12.40 -3.82
N GLN A 69 22.52 11.75 -4.95
CA GLN A 69 21.49 11.30 -5.87
C GLN A 69 20.66 10.15 -5.28
N ASN A 70 21.31 9.23 -4.57
CA ASN A 70 20.61 8.15 -3.88
C ASN A 70 19.78 8.67 -2.70
N ARG A 71 20.20 9.73 -1.99
CA ARG A 71 19.42 10.41 -0.95
C ARG A 71 18.14 10.99 -1.53
N GLY A 72 18.22 11.70 -2.66
CA GLY A 72 17.04 12.20 -3.38
C GLY A 72 16.09 11.07 -3.79
N ALA A 73 16.62 9.99 -4.36
CA ALA A 73 15.81 8.82 -4.74
C ALA A 73 15.19 8.11 -3.52
N ALA A 74 15.89 8.04 -2.39
CA ALA A 74 15.37 7.47 -1.15
C ALA A 74 14.23 8.33 -0.59
N LEU A 75 14.35 9.66 -0.64
CA LEU A 75 13.29 10.59 -0.23
C LEU A 75 12.02 10.45 -1.08
N GLU A 76 12.16 10.39 -2.40
CA GLU A 76 11.04 10.17 -3.31
C GLU A 76 10.30 8.86 -2.97
N ARG A 77 11.06 7.79 -2.69
CA ARG A 77 10.50 6.50 -2.24
C ARG A 77 9.82 6.59 -0.89
N LEU A 78 10.41 7.32 0.06
CA LEU A 78 9.81 7.52 1.37
C LEU A 78 8.45 8.20 1.24
N ARG A 79 8.38 9.31 0.48
CA ARG A 79 7.13 10.02 0.20
C ARG A 79 6.10 9.11 -0.49
N ALA A 80 6.51 8.32 -1.47
CA ALA A 80 5.63 7.36 -2.13
C ALA A 80 5.08 6.29 -1.18
N ARG A 81 5.86 5.85 -0.18
CA ARG A 81 5.42 4.91 0.87
C ARG A 81 4.52 5.57 1.92
N LEU A 82 4.72 6.85 2.21
CA LEU A 82 3.89 7.61 3.15
C LEU A 82 2.49 7.95 2.58
N GLN A 83 2.38 8.19 1.27
CA GLN A 83 1.09 8.51 0.61
C GLN A 83 -0.06 7.52 0.93
N PRO A 84 0.09 6.20 0.75
CA PRO A 84 -0.98 5.26 1.04
C PRO A 84 -1.29 5.17 2.54
N LEU A 85 -0.33 5.46 3.43
CA LEU A 85 -0.56 5.50 4.88
C LEU A 85 -1.39 6.72 5.29
N ALA A 86 -1.15 7.87 4.66
CA ALA A 86 -1.91 9.09 4.90
C ALA A 86 -3.37 8.98 4.40
N HIS A 87 -3.61 8.15 3.38
CA HIS A 87 -4.92 7.96 2.79
C HIS A 87 -5.85 7.12 3.67
N ARG A 88 -7.05 7.66 3.96
CA ARG A 88 -8.12 6.89 4.59
C ARG A 88 -9.06 6.38 3.49
N PRO A 89 -9.14 5.05 3.27
CA PRO A 89 -10.07 4.52 2.28
C PRO A 89 -11.51 4.79 2.71
N LYS A 90 -12.33 5.28 1.78
CA LYS A 90 -13.77 5.45 2.02
C LYS A 90 -14.39 4.07 2.27
N PRO A 91 -15.15 3.86 3.37
CA PRO A 91 -15.78 2.58 3.62
C PRO A 91 -16.76 2.25 2.49
N ARG A 92 -16.68 1.02 1.96
CA ARG A 92 -17.63 0.53 0.97
C ARG A 92 -18.98 0.34 1.65
N ARG A 93 -19.99 1.07 1.21
CA ARG A 93 -21.38 0.77 1.57
C ARG A 93 -21.86 -0.42 0.73
N PRO A 94 -22.28 -1.55 1.33
CA PRO A 94 -22.76 -2.69 0.56
C PRO A 94 -24.01 -2.29 -0.22
N THR A 95 -24.08 -2.69 -1.49
CA THR A 95 -25.26 -2.47 -2.32
C THR A 95 -26.30 -3.55 -2.03
N LYS A 96 -27.58 -3.16 -2.07
CA LYS A 96 -28.69 -4.13 -1.99
C LYS A 96 -28.74 -4.96 -3.30
N PRO A 97 -29.21 -6.22 -3.27
CA PRO A 97 -29.46 -6.99 -4.50
C PRO A 97 -30.36 -6.22 -5.47
N THR A 98 -30.03 -6.29 -6.77
CA THR A 98 -30.76 -5.60 -7.82
C THR A 98 -32.19 -6.14 -7.95
N ARG A 99 -33.11 -5.33 -8.49
CA ARG A 99 -34.51 -5.74 -8.70
C ARG A 99 -34.59 -7.02 -9.55
N GLY A 100 -33.87 -7.07 -10.67
CA GLY A 100 -33.83 -8.25 -11.53
C GLY A 100 -33.23 -9.50 -10.88
N ALA A 101 -32.29 -9.35 -9.94
CA ALA A 101 -31.79 -10.49 -9.16
C ALA A 101 -32.86 -11.01 -8.17
N LYS A 102 -33.63 -10.10 -7.56
CA LYS A 102 -34.76 -10.48 -6.71
C LYS A 102 -35.85 -11.20 -7.51
N GLU A 103 -36.19 -10.69 -8.69
CA GLU A 103 -37.20 -11.27 -9.58
C GLU A 103 -36.79 -12.67 -10.04
N ARG A 104 -35.55 -12.86 -10.53
CA ARG A 104 -35.00 -14.18 -10.89
C ARG A 104 -35.05 -15.17 -9.74
N ARG A 105 -34.67 -14.76 -8.54
CA ARG A 105 -34.75 -15.61 -7.34
C ARG A 105 -36.18 -16.06 -7.05
N LEU A 106 -37.16 -15.17 -7.19
CA LEU A 106 -38.58 -15.48 -6.94
C LEU A 106 -39.15 -16.41 -8.02
N THR A 107 -38.86 -16.15 -9.30
CA THR A 107 -39.34 -16.99 -10.41
C THR A 107 -38.73 -18.38 -10.35
N GLU A 108 -37.43 -18.49 -10.05
CA GLU A 108 -36.74 -19.76 -9.89
C GLU A 108 -37.25 -20.56 -8.69
N LYS A 109 -37.53 -19.88 -7.56
CA LYS A 109 -38.19 -20.50 -6.39
C LYS A 109 -39.56 -21.07 -6.76
N LYS A 110 -40.36 -20.32 -7.53
CA LYS A 110 -41.68 -20.76 -8.00
C LYS A 110 -41.57 -21.98 -8.92
N ARG A 111 -40.75 -21.90 -9.97
CA ARG A 111 -40.51 -23.00 -10.93
C ARG A 111 -40.03 -24.27 -10.25
N ARG A 112 -39.13 -24.15 -9.25
CA ARG A 112 -38.66 -25.30 -8.47
C ARG A 112 -39.78 -25.93 -7.62
N GLY A 113 -40.66 -25.11 -7.05
CA GLY A 113 -41.83 -25.56 -6.30
C GLY A 113 -42.78 -26.36 -7.17
N GLU A 114 -43.14 -25.80 -8.34
CA GLU A 114 -43.98 -26.47 -9.34
C GLU A 114 -43.37 -27.83 -9.74
N ARG A 115 -42.08 -27.85 -10.10
CA ARG A 115 -41.38 -29.10 -10.46
C ARG A 115 -41.39 -30.15 -9.34
N LYS A 116 -41.38 -29.74 -8.06
CA LYS A 116 -41.46 -30.67 -6.92
C LYS A 116 -42.88 -31.17 -6.70
N ALA A 117 -43.90 -30.33 -6.88
CA ALA A 117 -45.30 -30.72 -6.75
C ALA A 117 -45.67 -31.77 -7.82
N SER A 118 -45.26 -31.55 -9.07
CA SER A 118 -45.47 -32.51 -10.17
C SER A 118 -44.83 -33.87 -9.95
N ARG A 119 -43.83 -33.98 -9.06
CA ARG A 119 -43.17 -35.26 -8.70
C ARG A 119 -43.88 -36.02 -7.58
N ARG A 120 -44.73 -35.36 -6.78
CA ARG A 120 -45.43 -36.01 -5.66
C ARG A 120 -46.70 -36.76 -6.08
N GLY A 121 -47.12 -36.63 -7.34
CA GLY A 121 -48.31 -37.28 -7.89
C GLY A 121 -48.04 -38.60 -8.63
N TRP A 122 -46.91 -39.26 -8.35
CA TRP A 122 -46.61 -40.62 -8.83
C TRP A 122 -46.53 -41.56 -7.62
N GLU A 123 -47.67 -41.77 -6.97
CA GLU A 123 -48.06 -42.89 -6.10
C GLU A 123 -49.51 -43.22 -6.46
#